data_AF-A0A924YFZ4-F1
#
_entry.id   AF-A0A924YFZ4-F1
#
_cell.length_a   1.000
_cell.length_b   1.000
_cell.length_c   1.000
_cell.angle_alpha   90.00
_cell.angle_beta   90.00
_cell.angle_gamma   90.00
#
_symmetry.space_group_name_H-M   'P 1'
#
loop_
_entity.id
_entity.type
_entity.pdbx_description
1 polymer ?
#
loop_
_entity_poly.entity_id
_entity_poly.type
_entity_poly.pdbx_seq_one_letter_code
_entity_poly.pdbx_strand_id
1 'polypeptide(L)'
;MAYKYAHLRAKAIQLRTEKQMTLDEIIECLKLPKTTIYGWIKDLPIPQTEKQSAARLRASHKNRDNAAALRQQAYQRGWEEAPELLKDATFRDFVVLYMAEGYRRDRNVVSIANSNSQII
;
A
#
# COMPACT_ATOMS: atom_id res chain seq x y z
N MET A 1 27.57 5.72 24.94
CA MET A 1 27.34 6.60 23.76
C MET A 1 26.02 7.37 23.76
N ALA A 2 25.17 7.30 24.81
CA ALA A 2 23.85 7.96 24.81
C ALA A 2 23.86 9.49 25.03
N TYR A 3 24.98 10.08 25.46
CA TYR A 3 25.05 11.48 25.88
C TYR A 3 25.27 12.50 24.75
N LYS A 4 25.85 12.10 23.61
CA LYS A 4 26.28 13.04 22.55
C LYS A 4 25.13 13.85 21.94
N TYR A 5 23.91 13.33 21.98
CA TYR A 5 22.75 13.92 21.30
C TYR A 5 21.57 14.22 22.23
N ALA A 6 21.74 14.17 23.55
CA ALA A 6 20.64 14.38 24.50
C ALA A 6 19.94 15.74 24.27
N HIS A 7 20.72 16.80 24.04
CA HIS A 7 20.21 18.14 23.77
C HIS A 7 19.50 18.24 22.41
N LEU A 8 20.00 17.59 21.36
CA LEU A 8 19.34 17.56 20.04
C LEU A 8 18.06 16.73 20.07
N ARG A 9 18.03 15.64 20.84
CA ARG A 9 16.82 14.85 21.06
C ARG A 9 15.75 15.68 21.77
N ALA A 10 16.12 16.36 22.86
CA ALA A 10 15.21 17.25 23.55
C ALA A 10 14.69 18.35 22.62
N LYS A 11 15.55 18.91 21.76
CA LYS A 11 15.14 19.91 20.78
C LYS A 11 14.19 19.35 19.72
N ALA A 12 14.46 18.15 19.20
CA ALA A 12 13.57 17.48 18.23
C ALA A 12 12.18 17.23 18.83
N ILE A 13 12.12 16.77 20.08
CA ILE A 13 10.87 16.59 20.82
C ILE A 13 10.15 17.94 20.97
N GLN A 14 10.85 18.99 21.39
CA GLN A 14 10.29 20.34 21.53
C GLN A 14 9.68 20.85 20.22
N LEU A 15 10.42 20.76 19.11
CA LEU A 15 9.95 21.17 17.79
C LEU A 15 8.71 20.38 17.35
N ARG A 16 8.64 19.09 17.72
CA ARG A 16 7.51 18.22 17.43
C ARG A 16 6.26 18.56 18.23
N THR A 17 6.40 18.83 19.52
CA THR A 17 5.25 19.03 20.43
C THR A 17 4.75 20.46 20.44
N GLU A 18 5.65 21.44 20.49
CA GLU A 18 5.29 22.86 20.63
C GLU A 18 5.02 23.53 19.28
N LYS A 19 5.82 23.20 18.26
CA LYS A 19 5.71 23.79 16.91
C LYS A 19 5.03 22.89 15.90
N GLN A 20 4.64 21.68 16.28
CA GLN A 20 3.98 20.70 15.42
C GLN A 20 4.74 20.41 14.11
N MET A 21 6.07 20.49 14.13
CA MET A 21 6.89 20.29 12.92
C MET A 21 6.90 18.82 12.50
N THR A 22 6.83 18.60 11.19
CA THR A 22 6.95 17.30 10.52
C THR A 22 8.37 16.74 10.63
N LEU A 23 8.52 15.45 10.34
CA LEU A 23 9.83 14.79 10.37
C LEU A 23 10.82 15.50 9.43
N ASP A 24 10.39 15.83 8.22
CA ASP A 24 11.27 16.42 7.20
C ASP A 24 11.66 17.87 7.57
N GLU A 25 10.76 18.66 8.15
CA GLU A 25 11.10 20.00 8.67
C GLU A 25 12.12 19.93 9.83
N ILE A 26 11.98 18.95 10.73
CA ILE A 26 12.95 18.76 11.82
C ILE A 26 14.31 18.30 11.28
N ILE A 27 14.33 17.48 10.22
CA ILE A 27 15.57 17.10 9.51
C ILE A 27 16.24 18.33 8.93
N GLU A 28 15.48 19.22 8.30
CA GLU A 28 16.01 20.46 7.74
C GLU A 28 16.58 21.38 8.81
N CYS A 29 15.96 21.47 9.98
CA CYS A 29 16.44 22.29 11.10
C CYS A 29 17.67 21.71 11.79
N LEU A 30 17.67 20.42 12.12
CA LEU A 30 18.72 19.80 12.94
C LEU A 30 19.87 19.21 12.12
N LYS A 31 19.70 19.09 10.79
CA LYS A 31 20.68 18.50 9.86
C LYS A 31 21.18 17.12 10.31
N LEU A 32 20.28 16.32 10.89
CA LEU A 32 20.55 14.96 11.33
C LEU A 32 19.91 13.92 10.40
N PRO A 33 20.42 12.67 10.37
CA PRO A 33 19.81 11.61 9.59
C PRO A 33 18.34 11.38 9.94
N LYS A 34 17.52 11.13 8.91
CA LYS A 34 16.08 10.86 9.02
C LYS A 34 15.75 9.77 10.04
N THR A 35 16.50 8.67 10.01
CA THR A 35 16.31 7.52 10.91
C THR A 35 16.53 7.88 12.37
N THR A 36 17.51 8.73 12.66
CA THR A 36 17.81 9.21 14.02
C THR A 36 16.67 10.06 14.56
N ILE A 37 16.23 11.06 13.80
CA ILE A 37 15.13 11.94 14.22
C ILE A 37 13.84 11.15 14.34
N TYR A 38 13.53 10.29 13.36
CA TYR A 38 12.38 9.39 13.40
C TYR A 38 12.36 8.55 14.68
N GLY A 39 13.49 7.94 15.06
CA GLY A 39 13.59 7.17 16.29
C GLY A 39 13.26 7.95 17.56
N TRP A 40 13.45 9.28 17.57
CA TRP A 40 13.12 10.14 18.71
C TRP A 40 11.67 10.62 18.74
N ILE A 41 11.04 10.80 17.59
CA ILE A 41 9.71 11.44 17.47
C ILE A 41 8.59 10.49 17.02
N LYS A 42 8.89 9.22 16.68
CA LYS A 42 7.92 8.26 16.16
C LYS A 42 6.68 8.09 17.05
N ASP A 43 6.85 8.23 18.37
CA ASP A 43 5.79 8.07 19.37
C ASP A 43 5.09 9.41 19.70
N LEU A 44 5.46 10.49 19.01
CA LEU A 44 4.89 11.84 19.16
C LEU A 44 4.13 12.23 17.89
N PRO A 45 2.88 11.76 17.70
CA PRO A 45 2.10 12.09 16.53
C PRO A 45 1.68 13.58 16.53
N ILE A 46 1.66 14.21 15.36
CA ILE A 46 1.00 15.52 15.20
C ILE A 46 -0.51 15.26 15.14
N PRO A 47 -1.33 15.97 15.94
CA PRO A 47 -2.78 15.89 15.84
C PRO A 47 -3.23 16.25 14.43
N GLN A 48 -3.94 15.35 13.76
CA GLN A 48 -4.56 15.68 12.48
C GLN A 48 -5.81 16.53 12.74
N THR A 49 -6.00 17.55 11.91
CA THR A 49 -7.26 18.31 11.95
C THR A 49 -8.40 17.48 11.35
N GLU A 50 -9.63 17.67 11.83
CA GLU A 50 -10.80 16.96 11.31
C GLU A 50 -10.97 17.14 9.79
N LYS A 51 -10.62 18.32 9.27
CA LYS A 51 -10.61 18.63 7.83
C LYS A 51 -9.62 17.76 7.06
N GLN A 52 -8.40 17.55 7.58
CA GLN A 52 -7.40 16.68 6.96
C GLN A 52 -7.86 15.20 6.97
N SER A 53 -8.49 14.76 8.07
CA SER A 53 -9.07 13.42 8.17
C SER A 53 -10.19 13.20 7.15
N ALA A 54 -11.12 14.16 7.03
CA ALA A 54 -12.21 14.12 6.07
C ALA A 54 -11.72 14.15 4.61
N ALA A 55 -10.73 14.98 4.30
CA ALA A 55 -10.11 15.01 2.96
C ALA A 55 -9.43 13.68 2.62
N ARG A 56 -8.72 13.07 3.58
CA ARG A 56 -8.08 11.75 3.42
C ARG A 56 -9.11 10.65 3.18
N LEU A 57 -10.21 10.66 3.93
CA LEU A 57 -11.31 9.72 3.73
C LEU A 57 -11.91 9.88 2.33
N ARG A 58 -12.23 11.10 1.89
CA ARG A 58 -12.75 11.36 0.54
C ARG A 58 -11.79 10.88 -0.56
N ALA A 59 -10.50 11.13 -0.41
CA ALA A 59 -9.50 10.63 -1.35
C ALA A 59 -9.44 9.10 -1.38
N SER A 60 -9.51 8.45 -0.21
CA SER A 60 -9.58 6.98 -0.10
C SER A 60 -10.82 6.42 -0.81
N HIS A 61 -11.99 7.00 -0.56
CA HIS A 61 -13.23 6.62 -1.24
C HIS A 61 -13.10 6.78 -2.76
N LYS A 62 -12.64 7.94 -3.23
CA LYS A 62 -12.43 8.19 -4.67
C LYS A 62 -11.47 7.19 -5.30
N ASN A 63 -10.37 6.86 -4.63
CA ASN A 63 -9.41 5.86 -5.11
C ASN A 63 -10.05 4.46 -5.21
N ARG A 64 -10.84 4.08 -4.20
CA ARG A 64 -11.58 2.81 -4.20
C ARG A 64 -12.58 2.76 -5.37
N ASP A 65 -13.32 3.84 -5.58
CA ASP A 65 -14.34 3.93 -6.63
C ASP A 65 -13.70 3.91 -8.02
N ASN A 66 -12.59 4.65 -8.21
CA ASN A 66 -11.79 4.61 -9.43
C ASN A 66 -11.25 3.20 -9.72
N ALA A 67 -10.71 2.52 -8.70
CA ALA A 67 -10.21 1.15 -8.84
C ALA A 67 -11.34 0.15 -9.12
N ALA A 68 -12.54 0.36 -8.58
CA ALA A 68 -13.72 -0.43 -8.92
C ALA A 68 -14.15 -0.22 -10.37
N ALA A 69 -14.17 1.04 -10.85
CA ALA A 69 -14.49 1.37 -12.23
C ALA A 69 -13.49 0.77 -13.22
N LEU A 70 -12.19 0.89 -12.95
CA LEU A 70 -11.14 0.27 -13.79
C LEU A 70 -11.27 -1.26 -13.85
N ARG A 71 -11.61 -1.91 -12.73
CA ARG A 71 -11.85 -3.36 -12.71
C ARG A 71 -13.08 -3.74 -13.54
N GLN A 72 -14.17 -3.00 -13.41
CA GLN A 72 -15.38 -3.26 -14.20
C GLN A 72 -15.12 -3.06 -15.70
N GLN A 73 -14.39 -2.01 -16.07
CA GLN A 73 -13.98 -1.79 -17.46
C GLN A 73 -13.11 -2.95 -18.00
N ALA A 74 -12.16 -3.43 -17.20
CA ALA A 74 -11.32 -4.56 -17.57
C ALA A 74 -12.13 -5.85 -17.72
N TYR A 75 -13.10 -6.11 -16.85
CA TYR A 75 -14.00 -7.26 -16.98
C TYR A 75 -14.90 -7.17 -18.21
N GLN A 76 -15.48 -6.00 -18.47
CA GLN A 76 -16.30 -5.78 -19.65
C GLN A 76 -15.51 -6.01 -20.93
N ARG A 77 -14.31 -5.42 -21.01
CA ARG A 77 -13.37 -5.66 -22.11
C ARG A 77 -13.01 -7.14 -22.26
N GLY A 78 -12.74 -7.83 -21.15
CA GLY A 78 -12.46 -9.26 -21.15
C GLY A 78 -13.63 -10.08 -21.71
N TRP A 79 -14.87 -9.75 -21.36
CA TRP A 79 -16.08 -10.38 -21.91
C TRP A 79 -16.24 -10.15 -23.41
N GLU A 80 -15.93 -8.95 -23.89
CA GLU A 80 -16.02 -8.58 -25.30
C GLU A 80 -14.94 -9.26 -26.15
N GLU A 81 -13.71 -9.34 -25.64
CA GLU A 81 -12.57 -9.93 -26.35
C GLU A 81 -12.52 -11.47 -26.25
N ALA A 82 -13.13 -12.06 -25.21
CA ALA A 82 -13.06 -13.50 -24.94
C ALA A 82 -13.46 -14.40 -26.13
N PRO A 83 -14.56 -14.15 -26.87
CA PRO A 83 -14.96 -15.01 -27.99
C PRO A 83 -13.89 -15.15 -29.07
N GLU A 84 -13.10 -14.10 -29.33
CA GLU A 84 -12.00 -14.15 -30.31
C GLU A 84 -10.72 -14.70 -29.70
N LEU A 85 -10.34 -14.23 -28.49
CA LEU A 85 -9.11 -14.68 -27.82
C LEU A 85 -9.13 -16.18 -27.51
N LEU A 86 -10.28 -16.74 -27.16
CA LEU A 86 -10.40 -18.18 -26.86
C LEU A 86 -10.31 -19.08 -28.10
N LYS A 87 -10.34 -18.52 -29.31
CA LYS A 87 -10.05 -19.28 -30.55
C LYS A 87 -8.55 -19.54 -30.71
N ASP A 88 -7.69 -18.70 -30.13
CA ASP A 88 -6.26 -18.94 -30.08
C ASP A 88 -5.95 -20.01 -29.02
N ALA A 89 -5.47 -21.17 -29.48
CA ALA A 89 -5.11 -22.28 -28.62
C ALA A 89 -4.01 -21.91 -27.60
N THR A 90 -3.04 -21.08 -27.99
CA THR A 90 -1.95 -20.66 -27.10
C THR A 90 -2.48 -19.82 -25.96
N PHE A 91 -3.35 -18.86 -26.26
CA PHE A 91 -3.98 -18.01 -25.26
C PHE A 91 -4.87 -18.83 -24.32
N ARG A 92 -5.76 -19.64 -24.89
CA ARG A 92 -6.68 -20.50 -24.12
C ARG A 92 -5.92 -21.43 -23.18
N ASP A 93 -4.92 -22.13 -23.70
CA ASP A 93 -4.19 -23.14 -22.93
C ASP A 93 -3.36 -22.48 -21.81
N PHE A 94 -2.78 -21.30 -22.08
CA PHE A 94 -2.15 -20.48 -21.04
C PHE A 94 -3.12 -20.10 -19.92
N VAL A 95 -4.32 -19.60 -20.26
CA VAL A 95 -5.33 -19.20 -19.26
C VAL A 95 -5.76 -20.40 -18.41
N VAL A 96 -5.99 -21.56 -19.04
CA VAL A 96 -6.36 -22.79 -18.33
C VAL A 96 -5.24 -23.21 -17.37
N LEU A 97 -3.99 -23.20 -17.82
CA LEU A 97 -2.83 -23.54 -16.97
C LEU A 97 -2.66 -22.56 -15.82
N TYR A 98 -2.86 -21.27 -16.05
CA TYR A 98 -2.83 -20.24 -15.02
C TYR A 98 -3.94 -20.44 -13.98
N MET A 99 -5.17 -20.70 -14.42
CA MET A 99 -6.29 -21.01 -13.50
C MET A 99 -6.06 -22.30 -12.70
N ALA A 100 -5.34 -23.26 -13.28
CA ALA A 100 -5.00 -24.53 -12.68
C ALA A 100 -3.67 -24.52 -11.88
N GLU A 101 -2.97 -23.38 -11.78
CA GLU A 101 -1.59 -23.31 -11.27
C GLU A 101 -1.42 -23.88 -9.84
N GLY A 102 -2.49 -23.86 -9.05
CA GLY A 102 -2.58 -24.59 -7.78
C GLY A 102 -1.51 -24.21 -6.74
N TYR A 103 -1.42 -24.98 -5.65
CA TYR A 103 -0.36 -24.81 -4.66
C TYR A 103 0.75 -25.85 -4.82
N ARG A 104 1.99 -25.41 -5.10
CA ARG A 104 3.18 -26.28 -5.14
C ARG A 104 3.76 -26.60 -3.75
N ARG A 105 2.91 -26.84 -2.74
CA ARG A 105 3.36 -27.18 -1.37
C ARG A 105 3.49 -28.68 -1.12
N ASP A 106 2.68 -29.50 -1.78
CA ASP A 106 2.69 -30.96 -1.66
C ASP A 106 2.62 -31.58 -3.06
N ARG A 107 3.42 -32.61 -3.32
CA ARG A 107 3.46 -33.31 -4.62
C ARG A 107 2.38 -34.37 -4.75
N ASN A 108 1.72 -34.73 -3.64
CA ASN A 108 0.71 -35.79 -3.59
C ASN A 108 -0.72 -35.26 -3.50
N VAL A 109 -0.91 -33.93 -3.47
CA VAL A 109 -2.22 -33.29 -3.32
C VAL A 109 -2.40 -32.24 -4.41
N VAL A 110 -3.46 -32.40 -5.21
CA VAL A 110 -3.90 -31.36 -6.16
C VAL A 110 -4.80 -30.39 -5.41
N SER A 111 -4.40 -29.12 -5.37
CA SER A 111 -5.16 -28.04 -4.74
C SER A 111 -5.31 -26.89 -5.72
N ILE A 112 -6.52 -26.38 -5.92
CA ILE A 112 -6.77 -25.17 -6.72
C ILE A 112 -6.43 -23.96 -5.84
N ALA A 113 -5.59 -23.06 -6.33
CA ALA A 113 -5.22 -21.83 -5.67
C ALA A 113 -5.75 -20.66 -6.48
N ASN A 114 -6.85 -20.05 -6.01
CA ASN A 114 -7.39 -18.85 -6.64
C ASN A 114 -7.79 -17.83 -5.58
N SER A 115 -7.39 -16.58 -5.75
CA SER A 115 -7.77 -15.49 -4.86
C SER A 115 -9.20 -14.98 -5.13
N ASN A 116 -9.82 -15.42 -6.24
CA ASN A 116 -11.19 -15.13 -6.58
C ASN A 116 -12.13 -16.20 -6.00
N SER A 117 -12.97 -15.80 -5.05
CA SER A 117 -13.97 -16.66 -4.39
C SER A 117 -15.14 -17.10 -5.30
N GLN A 118 -15.15 -16.68 -6.56
CA GLN A 118 -16.09 -17.16 -7.57
C GLN A 118 -15.52 -18.34 -8.37
N ILE A 119 -14.22 -18.63 -8.24
CA ILE A 119 -13.55 -19.76 -8.90
C ILE A 119 -13.39 -20.93 -7.92
N ILE A 120 -13.11 -20.64 -6.65
CA ILE A 120 -13.08 -21.62 -5.54
C ILE A 120 -13.93 -21.16 -4.35
#